data_AF-A0A511T4N3-F1
#
_entry.id   AF-A0A511T4N3-F1
#
_cell.length_a   1.000
_cell.length_b   1.000
_cell.length_c   1.000
_cell.angle_alpha   90.00
_cell.angle_beta   90.00
_cell.angle_gamma   90.00
#
_symmetry.space_group_name_H-M   'P 1'
#
loop_
_entity.id
_entity.type
_entity.pdbx_description
1 polymer ?
#
loop_
_entity_poly.entity_id
_entity_poly.type
_entity_poly.pdbx_seq_one_letter_code
_entity_poly.pdbx_strand_id
1 'polypeptide(L)'
;MLRALSLVTCLLPAFAPAATPEVGTLSGFAKVVNDGPGDQTDPHVSGALVAYTNESGGRSEIRYHDLVSGEDAAIPSEGAFDFVSDISGDTVVFTRVSTSSAIYTYQVGAGLPAKELAPQPGSSRRAAVIGGRTVAWQDFGFTGSTLEPEIAIYDLDQGTLTRLTEDRMLDRTPSVAPDGQTVVWAKCNAEGLQCDIWRARREGSAFYSQALTGSEGEESQPDTNGDLVVYASTRIVDGVSDRDIYWKPVNGGTEQRLALPGLDANPSISGSLIAFERRDPAKGDFDIALYNLDTQTLYLLTDSPDNENLNDLSVSDDGTVRVVWTVSKNGDFNVHSFTFQLPRDGPCDVAPTASPTPPRSAEEVCKQPGKTPLLAALEVARTTGQPNAVSLGFHGKGAGVMCVDNGYSGERATSGWVWLDGREVVDPSRFKPTVALVARDVTLGGNTWLAALISGNPGSSFRIRVYGTPSECGATVSPAGSQQVAGQAITPISLGASGVSSLTFEPQEDARGFGCSTSGTTSGAVGLALLALWLARPRRERVFVSRKELRRRGSSL
;
A
#
# COMPACT_ATOMS: atom_id res chain seq x y z
N MET A 1 -55.41 -52.89 22.82
CA MET A 1 -54.64 -52.17 21.78
C MET A 1 -53.59 -51.31 22.48
N LEU A 2 -52.37 -51.83 22.65
CA LEU A 2 -51.24 -51.08 23.23
C LEU A 2 -50.61 -50.22 22.13
N ARG A 3 -50.52 -48.90 22.35
CA ARG A 3 -49.75 -47.98 21.51
C ARG A 3 -48.30 -47.98 21.98
N ALA A 4 -47.39 -48.41 21.12
CA ALA A 4 -45.95 -48.33 21.33
C ALA A 4 -45.50 -46.86 21.21
N LEU A 5 -44.76 -46.38 22.22
CA LEU A 5 -44.08 -45.10 22.21
C LEU A 5 -42.68 -45.31 21.61
N SER A 6 -42.44 -44.83 20.40
CA SER A 6 -41.10 -44.82 19.80
C SER A 6 -40.31 -43.63 20.33
N LEU A 7 -39.30 -43.88 21.17
CA LEU A 7 -38.30 -42.89 21.56
C LEU A 7 -37.39 -42.63 20.35
N VAL A 8 -37.49 -41.45 19.74
CA VAL A 8 -36.53 -40.97 18.74
C VAL A 8 -35.36 -40.34 19.49
N THR A 9 -34.24 -41.05 19.55
CA THR A 9 -32.98 -40.54 20.10
C THR A 9 -32.33 -39.65 19.03
N CYS A 10 -32.47 -38.33 19.16
CA CYS A 10 -31.73 -37.38 18.34
C CYS A 10 -30.24 -37.45 18.71
N LEU A 11 -29.43 -38.10 17.86
CA LEU A 11 -27.98 -37.95 17.86
C LEU A 11 -27.65 -36.55 17.36
N LEU A 12 -27.32 -35.64 18.30
CA LEU A 12 -26.69 -34.37 17.96
C LEU A 12 -25.28 -34.67 17.42
N PRO A 13 -24.90 -34.19 16.22
CA PRO A 13 -23.53 -34.29 15.77
C PRO A 13 -22.64 -33.54 16.75
N ALA A 14 -21.57 -34.20 17.20
CA ALA A 14 -20.53 -33.56 18.00
C ALA A 14 -19.93 -32.42 17.17
N PHE A 15 -20.16 -31.17 17.58
CA PHE A 15 -19.41 -30.03 17.09
C PHE A 15 -17.97 -30.23 17.53
N ALA A 16 -17.10 -30.69 16.62
CA ALA A 16 -15.67 -30.50 16.80
C ALA A 16 -15.43 -28.98 16.82
N PRO A 17 -14.75 -28.43 17.84
CA PRO A 17 -14.32 -27.05 17.77
C PRO A 17 -13.50 -26.88 16.50
N ALA A 18 -13.84 -25.90 15.67
CA ALA A 18 -12.98 -25.52 14.56
C ALA A 18 -11.59 -25.25 15.14
N ALA A 19 -10.57 -25.92 14.62
CA ALA A 19 -9.19 -25.59 14.97
C ALA A 19 -9.01 -24.10 14.69
N THR A 20 -8.68 -23.31 15.71
CA THR A 20 -8.22 -21.94 15.51
C THR A 20 -7.04 -22.02 14.54
N PRO A 21 -7.05 -21.29 13.41
CA PRO A 21 -5.90 -21.27 12.52
C PRO A 21 -4.69 -20.89 13.36
N GLU A 22 -3.64 -21.69 13.30
CA GLU A 22 -2.40 -21.43 14.01
C GLU A 22 -1.85 -20.12 13.44
N VAL A 23 -2.00 -19.03 14.18
CA VAL A 23 -1.60 -17.71 13.71
C VAL A 23 -0.07 -17.66 13.74
N GLY A 24 0.54 -17.38 12.59
CA GLY A 24 1.99 -17.36 12.45
C GLY A 24 2.66 -16.42 13.46
N THR A 25 3.91 -16.73 13.82
CA THR A 25 4.79 -15.85 14.59
C THR A 25 5.94 -15.42 13.70
N LEU A 26 6.26 -14.13 13.68
CA LEU A 26 7.47 -13.64 13.03
C LEU A 26 8.65 -13.73 13.97
N SER A 27 9.80 -14.12 13.42
CA SER A 27 11.06 -14.26 14.15
C SER A 27 12.09 -13.39 13.47
N GLY A 28 12.55 -12.33 14.13
CA GLY A 28 13.42 -11.32 13.51
C GLY A 28 14.35 -10.62 14.48
N PHE A 29 15.08 -9.63 13.97
CA PHE A 29 16.04 -8.84 14.72
C PHE A 29 15.74 -7.35 14.52
N ALA A 30 15.53 -6.65 15.63
CA ALA A 30 15.50 -5.20 15.65
C ALA A 30 16.94 -4.64 15.65
N LYS A 31 17.16 -3.56 14.93
CA LYS A 31 18.45 -2.87 14.84
C LYS A 31 18.24 -1.36 14.81
N VAL A 32 18.99 -0.65 15.65
CA VAL A 32 19.20 0.79 15.51
C VAL A 32 20.07 1.00 14.28
N VAL A 33 19.56 1.72 13.28
CA VAL A 33 20.32 2.08 12.08
C VAL A 33 21.22 3.26 12.43
N ASN A 34 20.66 4.30 13.04
CA ASN A 34 21.41 5.46 13.50
C ASN A 34 20.67 6.15 14.65
N ASP A 35 21.37 6.35 15.77
CA ASP A 35 20.96 7.13 16.96
C ASP A 35 22.01 8.19 17.34
N GLY A 36 22.75 8.65 16.32
CA GLY A 36 23.79 9.66 16.47
C GLY A 36 23.22 11.05 16.76
N PRO A 37 24.07 12.04 17.05
CA PRO A 37 23.62 13.39 17.39
C PRO A 37 22.81 14.05 16.27
N GLY A 38 21.66 14.63 16.62
CA GLY A 38 20.76 15.30 15.67
C GLY A 38 19.56 14.43 15.33
N ASP A 39 18.81 14.84 14.32
CA ASP A 39 17.59 14.15 13.90
C ASP A 39 17.90 13.27 12.68
N GLN A 40 17.61 11.98 12.77
CA GLN A 40 17.58 11.06 11.63
C GLN A 40 16.13 10.72 11.29
N THR A 41 15.72 11.03 10.07
CA THR A 41 14.32 10.93 9.62
C THR A 41 14.22 10.37 8.21
N ASP A 42 12.99 10.04 7.81
CA ASP A 42 12.64 9.65 6.44
C ASP A 42 13.46 8.47 5.88
N PRO A 43 13.62 7.34 6.62
CA PRO A 43 14.31 6.18 6.11
C PRO A 43 13.51 5.42 5.05
N HIS A 44 14.11 5.18 3.90
CA HIS A 44 13.59 4.32 2.83
C HIS A 44 14.54 3.14 2.62
N VAL A 45 14.01 1.98 2.22
CA VAL A 45 14.78 0.72 2.19
C VAL A 45 14.61 -0.05 0.89
N SER A 46 15.72 -0.48 0.30
CA SER A 46 15.72 -1.40 -0.84
C SER A 46 16.75 -2.51 -0.62
N GLY A 47 16.27 -3.74 -0.49
CA GLY A 47 17.12 -4.85 -0.06
C GLY A 47 17.80 -4.52 1.27
N ALA A 48 19.13 -4.56 1.32
CA ALA A 48 19.89 -4.25 2.54
C ALA A 48 20.18 -2.76 2.76
N LEU A 49 19.98 -1.89 1.77
CA LEU A 49 20.34 -0.49 1.84
C LEU A 49 19.19 0.34 2.40
N VAL A 50 19.50 1.18 3.38
CA VAL A 50 18.58 2.17 3.97
C VAL A 50 19.10 3.56 3.67
N ALA A 51 18.36 4.38 2.93
CA ALA A 51 18.67 5.80 2.71
C ALA A 51 17.82 6.66 3.66
N TYR A 52 18.40 7.68 4.30
CA TYR A 52 17.69 8.51 5.27
C TYR A 52 18.26 9.92 5.35
N THR A 53 17.45 10.86 5.85
CA THR A 53 17.86 12.23 6.14
C THR A 53 18.55 12.30 7.49
N ASN A 54 19.69 13.00 7.57
CA ASN A 54 20.41 13.28 8.81
C ASN A 54 20.58 14.80 8.99
N GLU A 55 19.92 15.36 10.00
CA GLU A 55 20.00 16.77 10.36
C GLU A 55 20.80 16.96 11.65
N SER A 56 22.03 17.46 11.52
CA SER A 56 22.94 17.63 12.66
C SER A 56 23.82 18.86 12.54
N GLY A 57 23.89 19.65 13.61
CA GLY A 57 24.75 20.85 13.68
C GLY A 57 24.41 21.93 12.64
N GLY A 58 23.14 22.02 12.22
CA GLY A 58 22.69 22.98 11.19
C GLY A 58 23.01 22.58 9.76
N ARG A 59 23.32 21.29 9.52
CA ARG A 59 23.47 20.66 8.21
C ARG A 59 22.36 19.63 8.04
N SER A 60 21.94 19.40 6.79
CA SER A 60 21.01 18.34 6.40
C SER A 60 21.65 17.58 5.23
N GLU A 61 21.88 16.29 5.42
CA GLU A 61 22.52 15.41 4.43
C GLU A 61 21.70 14.13 4.27
N ILE A 62 21.75 13.52 3.08
CA ILE A 62 21.29 12.14 2.90
C ILE A 62 22.43 11.19 3.22
N ARG A 63 22.13 10.17 4.01
CA ARG A 63 23.04 9.07 4.31
C ARG A 63 22.45 7.77 3.78
N TYR A 64 23.31 6.78 3.55
CA TYR A 64 22.90 5.41 3.31
C TYR A 64 23.59 4.47 4.29
N HIS A 65 22.86 3.48 4.76
CA HIS A 65 23.32 2.43 5.66
C HIS A 65 23.09 1.06 5.03
N ASP A 66 24.13 0.24 4.92
CA ASP A 66 24.01 -1.17 4.54
C ASP A 66 23.81 -2.03 5.79
N LEU A 67 22.62 -2.64 5.90
CA LEU A 67 22.25 -3.43 7.06
C LEU A 67 23.06 -4.74 7.20
N VAL A 68 23.70 -5.21 6.12
CA VAL A 68 24.54 -6.41 6.09
C VAL A 68 26.00 -6.08 6.42
N SER A 69 26.62 -5.16 5.69
CA SER A 69 28.04 -4.82 5.91
C SER A 69 28.26 -3.89 7.11
N GLY A 70 27.23 -3.13 7.50
CA GLY A 70 27.32 -2.10 8.52
C GLY A 70 27.91 -0.78 8.04
N GLU A 71 28.18 -0.63 6.74
CA GLU A 71 28.60 0.64 6.15
C GLU A 71 27.53 1.71 6.36
N ASP A 72 27.95 2.90 6.83
CA ASP A 72 27.12 4.10 6.97
C ASP A 72 27.91 5.29 6.41
N ALA A 73 27.42 5.88 5.33
CA ALA A 73 28.09 6.98 4.64
C ALA A 73 27.13 8.09 4.19
N ALA A 74 27.62 9.33 4.23
CA ALA A 74 26.90 10.48 3.69
C ALA A 74 27.12 10.61 2.18
N ILE A 75 26.06 10.96 1.46
CA ILE A 75 26.13 11.36 0.06
C ILE A 75 26.75 12.78 0.01
N PRO A 76 27.77 13.04 -0.83
CA PRO A 76 28.38 14.37 -0.91
C PRO A 76 27.37 15.46 -1.26
N SER A 77 27.18 16.43 -0.36
CA SER A 77 26.21 17.53 -0.53
C SER A 77 26.76 18.78 -1.19
N GLU A 78 28.08 18.90 -1.31
CA GLU A 78 28.76 20.12 -1.78
C GLU A 78 28.37 21.39 -1.00
N GLY A 79 27.94 21.22 0.27
CA GLY A 79 27.49 22.30 1.14
C GLY A 79 26.01 22.69 0.97
N ALA A 80 25.25 21.98 0.12
CA ALA A 80 23.79 22.08 0.04
C ALA A 80 23.11 21.35 1.21
N PHE A 81 21.79 21.55 1.32
CA PHE A 81 20.91 20.83 2.23
C PHE A 81 20.17 19.73 1.47
N ASP A 82 20.31 18.48 1.89
CA ASP A 82 19.64 17.35 1.26
C ASP A 82 18.65 16.69 2.22
N PHE A 83 17.42 16.44 1.76
CA PHE A 83 16.34 15.85 2.56
C PHE A 83 15.38 15.05 1.70
N VAL A 84 14.61 14.16 2.35
CA VAL A 84 13.58 13.30 1.74
C VAL A 84 14.16 12.50 0.58
N SER A 85 14.75 11.35 0.94
CA SER A 85 15.29 10.39 -0.01
C SER A 85 14.35 9.23 -0.23
N ASP A 86 14.48 8.56 -1.38
CA ASP A 86 13.93 7.23 -1.62
C ASP A 86 14.97 6.37 -2.34
N ILE A 87 14.82 5.05 -2.32
CA ILE A 87 15.83 4.12 -2.83
C ILE A 87 15.22 2.94 -3.58
N SER A 88 15.76 2.65 -4.77
CA SER A 88 15.43 1.45 -5.54
C SER A 88 16.72 0.77 -6.00
N GLY A 89 16.95 -0.45 -5.50
CA GLY A 89 18.22 -1.16 -5.67
C GLY A 89 19.36 -0.38 -5.02
N ASP A 90 20.32 0.05 -5.82
CA ASP A 90 21.49 0.84 -5.41
C ASP A 90 21.33 2.34 -5.73
N THR A 91 20.18 2.76 -6.26
CA THR A 91 19.93 4.13 -6.71
C THR A 91 19.12 4.88 -5.66
N VAL A 92 19.75 5.88 -5.04
CA VAL A 92 19.09 6.84 -4.14
C VAL A 92 18.66 8.06 -4.95
N VAL A 93 17.43 8.53 -4.73
CA VAL A 93 16.96 9.84 -5.20
C VAL A 93 16.64 10.72 -4.00
N PHE A 94 16.81 12.03 -4.13
CA PHE A 94 16.58 12.94 -3.01
C PHE A 94 16.36 14.38 -3.48
N THR A 95 15.83 15.20 -2.57
CA THR A 95 15.72 16.65 -2.78
C THR A 95 16.99 17.34 -2.30
N ARG A 96 17.60 18.16 -3.15
CA ARG A 96 18.72 19.04 -2.80
C ARG A 96 18.28 20.50 -2.86
N VAL A 97 18.57 21.25 -1.81
CA VAL A 97 18.35 22.69 -1.72
C VAL A 97 19.67 23.43 -1.64
N SER A 98 19.92 24.23 -2.67
CA SER A 98 21.00 25.21 -2.72
C SER A 98 20.41 26.60 -2.94
N THR A 99 20.50 27.15 -4.14
CA THR A 99 19.80 28.38 -4.56
C THR A 99 18.35 28.14 -4.98
N SER A 100 18.00 26.87 -5.22
CA SER A 100 16.69 26.35 -5.64
C SER A 100 16.52 24.92 -5.10
N SER A 101 15.30 24.35 -5.18
CA SER A 101 15.08 22.94 -4.82
C SER A 101 14.99 22.06 -6.06
N ALA A 102 15.88 21.08 -6.18
CA ALA A 102 16.01 20.21 -7.34
C ALA A 102 16.11 18.74 -6.92
N ILE A 103 15.83 17.83 -7.87
CA ILE A 103 15.91 16.39 -7.63
C ILE A 103 17.27 15.88 -8.07
N TYR A 104 17.93 15.13 -7.21
CA TYR A 104 19.22 14.51 -7.47
C TYR A 104 19.11 12.99 -7.38
N THR A 105 20.03 12.31 -8.06
CA THR A 105 20.25 10.87 -7.95
C THR A 105 21.69 10.58 -7.57
N TYR A 106 21.90 9.49 -6.84
CA TYR A 106 23.20 8.96 -6.47
C TYR A 106 23.17 7.44 -6.53
N GLN A 107 24.19 6.84 -7.14
CA GLN A 107 24.34 5.39 -7.21
C GLN A 107 25.38 4.94 -6.18
N VAL A 108 24.94 4.15 -5.20
CA VAL A 108 25.81 3.61 -4.14
C VAL A 108 26.88 2.70 -4.75
N GLY A 109 28.13 2.86 -4.32
CA GLY A 109 29.26 2.06 -4.81
C GLY A 109 29.80 2.43 -6.19
N ALA A 110 29.14 3.30 -6.97
CA ALA A 110 29.61 3.69 -8.31
C ALA A 110 30.84 4.62 -8.29
N GLY A 111 31.11 5.30 -7.16
CA GLY A 111 32.22 6.26 -7.03
C GLY A 111 32.04 7.55 -7.84
N LEU A 112 30.82 7.81 -8.33
CA LEU A 112 30.45 9.02 -9.07
C LEU A 112 29.76 10.04 -8.15
N PRO A 113 29.85 11.35 -8.43
CA PRO A 113 29.12 12.36 -7.68
C PRO A 113 27.60 12.25 -7.92
N ALA A 114 26.82 12.82 -7.00
CA ALA A 114 25.38 12.96 -7.20
C ALA A 114 25.07 13.83 -8.43
N LYS A 115 24.02 13.46 -9.17
CA LYS A 115 23.64 14.10 -10.44
C LYS A 115 22.25 14.71 -10.34
N GLU A 116 22.10 15.97 -10.74
CA GLU A 116 20.79 16.61 -10.88
C GLU A 116 19.98 15.99 -12.02
N LEU A 117 18.71 15.69 -11.76
CA LEU A 117 17.75 15.18 -12.74
C LEU A 117 16.98 16.34 -13.40
N ALA A 118 16.92 16.29 -14.73
CA ALA A 118 16.29 17.32 -15.57
C ALA A 118 16.65 18.78 -15.17
N PRO A 119 17.92 19.19 -15.23
CA PRO A 119 18.37 20.47 -14.66
C PRO A 119 17.60 21.68 -15.19
N GLN A 120 17.12 22.51 -14.27
CA GLN A 120 16.34 23.71 -14.60
C GLN A 120 16.68 24.85 -13.61
N PRO A 121 17.11 26.02 -14.11
CA PRO A 121 17.36 27.18 -13.26
C PRO A 121 16.12 27.60 -12.48
N GLY A 122 16.28 27.79 -11.16
CA GLY A 122 15.19 28.21 -10.28
C GLY A 122 14.10 27.16 -10.08
N SER A 123 14.42 25.88 -10.28
CA SER A 123 13.50 24.77 -10.05
C SER A 123 12.94 24.78 -8.61
N SER A 124 11.71 24.29 -8.48
CA SER A 124 11.07 24.11 -7.18
C SER A 124 10.46 22.71 -7.11
N ARG A 125 11.34 21.69 -7.13
CA ARG A 125 10.97 20.27 -7.10
C ARG A 125 11.36 19.64 -5.77
N ARG A 126 10.51 18.76 -5.22
CA ARG A 126 10.68 18.12 -3.90
C ARG A 126 9.98 16.76 -3.85
N ALA A 127 10.22 16.01 -2.77
CA ALA A 127 9.55 14.74 -2.48
C ALA A 127 9.73 13.73 -3.63
N ALA A 128 10.99 13.49 -3.99
CA ALA A 128 11.32 12.51 -5.01
C ALA A 128 11.17 11.09 -4.46
N VAL A 129 10.57 10.23 -5.27
CA VAL A 129 10.37 8.79 -5.01
C VAL A 129 10.82 8.00 -6.24
N ILE A 130 11.23 6.75 -6.09
CA ILE A 130 11.78 5.92 -7.17
C ILE A 130 11.26 4.49 -7.12
N GLY A 131 10.87 3.99 -8.29
CA GLY A 131 10.57 2.58 -8.51
C GLY A 131 11.26 2.10 -9.78
N GLY A 132 12.16 1.14 -9.64
CA GLY A 132 12.97 0.63 -10.74
C GLY A 132 13.85 1.73 -11.37
N ARG A 133 13.46 2.19 -12.56
CA ARG A 133 14.15 3.25 -13.33
C ARG A 133 13.32 4.53 -13.49
N THR A 134 12.14 4.58 -12.88
CA THR A 134 11.24 5.74 -12.94
C THR A 134 11.31 6.51 -11.63
N VAL A 135 11.60 7.80 -11.71
CA VAL A 135 11.56 8.73 -10.56
C VAL A 135 10.32 9.58 -10.69
N ALA A 136 9.54 9.77 -9.62
CA ALA A 136 8.46 10.75 -9.58
C ALA A 136 8.75 11.83 -8.53
N TRP A 137 8.21 13.03 -8.71
CA TRP A 137 8.30 14.11 -7.72
C TRP A 137 7.15 15.10 -7.83
N GLN A 138 7.04 15.97 -6.83
CA GLN A 138 6.17 17.14 -6.85
C GLN A 138 6.92 18.35 -7.42
N ASP A 139 6.40 18.94 -8.50
CA ASP A 139 6.93 20.15 -9.15
C ASP A 139 6.05 21.37 -8.81
N PHE A 140 6.57 22.25 -7.96
CA PHE A 140 5.92 23.50 -7.54
C PHE A 140 6.26 24.69 -8.44
N GLY A 141 7.11 24.48 -9.45
CA GLY A 141 7.56 25.54 -10.35
C GLY A 141 6.67 25.71 -11.57
N PHE A 142 5.78 24.76 -11.87
CA PHE A 142 5.05 24.71 -13.13
C PHE A 142 3.94 25.77 -13.25
N THR A 143 3.04 25.84 -12.27
CA THR A 143 1.90 26.77 -12.26
C THR A 143 2.30 28.20 -11.86
N GLY A 144 3.54 28.39 -11.38
CA GLY A 144 4.00 29.63 -10.75
C GLY A 144 3.47 29.83 -9.32
N SER A 145 2.68 28.89 -8.81
CA SER A 145 2.16 28.86 -7.45
C SER A 145 2.85 27.76 -6.64
N THR A 146 3.43 28.11 -5.48
CA THR A 146 4.04 27.12 -4.58
C THR A 146 3.00 26.30 -3.79
N LEU A 147 1.71 26.45 -4.11
CA LEU A 147 0.61 25.75 -3.44
C LEU A 147 -0.07 24.73 -4.35
N GLU A 148 0.21 24.74 -5.64
CA GLU A 148 -0.38 23.90 -6.68
C GLU A 148 0.75 23.05 -7.31
N PRO A 149 1.29 22.05 -6.58
CA PRO A 149 2.28 21.14 -7.12
C PRO A 149 1.67 20.17 -8.12
N GLU A 150 2.39 19.92 -9.21
CA GLU A 150 2.06 18.87 -10.19
C GLU A 150 2.96 17.65 -10.01
N ILE A 151 2.50 16.47 -10.46
CA ILE A 151 3.33 15.27 -10.50
C ILE A 151 4.09 15.22 -11.83
N ALA A 152 5.40 15.07 -11.74
CA ALA A 152 6.24 14.78 -12.89
C ALA A 152 7.05 13.50 -12.66
N ILE A 153 7.40 12.83 -13.76
CA ILE A 153 8.21 11.62 -13.78
C ILE A 153 9.44 11.79 -14.66
N TYR A 154 10.49 11.04 -14.35
CA TYR A 154 11.73 10.99 -15.10
C TYR A 154 12.16 9.55 -15.32
N ASP A 155 12.34 9.19 -16.58
CA ASP A 155 12.95 7.93 -16.98
C ASP A 155 14.47 8.08 -16.89
N LEU A 156 15.11 7.35 -15.97
CA LEU A 156 16.55 7.43 -15.74
C LEU A 156 17.39 6.83 -16.88
N ASP A 157 16.80 5.93 -17.69
CA ASP A 157 17.50 5.29 -18.79
C ASP A 157 17.43 6.15 -20.06
N GLN A 158 16.27 6.74 -20.32
CA GLN A 158 16.02 7.61 -21.47
C GLN A 158 16.38 9.07 -21.21
N GLY A 159 16.49 9.47 -19.94
CA GLY A 159 16.70 10.84 -19.53
C GLY A 159 15.53 11.78 -19.85
N THR A 160 14.31 11.23 -19.94
CA THR A 160 13.11 11.95 -20.39
C THR A 160 12.25 12.37 -19.21
N LEU A 161 11.93 13.66 -19.14
CA LEU A 161 10.97 14.24 -18.20
C LEU A 161 9.57 14.22 -18.82
N THR A 162 8.58 13.73 -18.09
CA THR A 162 7.16 13.74 -18.49
C THR A 162 6.31 14.24 -17.32
N ARG A 163 5.32 15.08 -17.60
CA ARG A 163 4.38 15.54 -16.57
C ARG A 163 3.12 14.68 -16.59
N LEU A 164 2.61 14.31 -15.42
CA LEU A 164 1.41 13.47 -15.28
C LEU A 164 0.14 14.26 -14.95
N THR A 165 0.30 15.46 -14.39
CA THR A 165 -0.80 16.39 -14.06
C THR A 165 -0.43 17.81 -14.50
N GLU A 166 -1.40 18.62 -14.91
CA GLU A 166 -1.16 20.03 -15.28
C GLU A 166 -2.40 20.89 -15.04
N ASP A 167 -2.91 20.82 -13.82
CA ASP A 167 -4.11 21.55 -13.42
C ASP A 167 -3.83 22.54 -12.28
N ARG A 168 -4.81 22.78 -11.40
CA ARG A 168 -4.68 23.69 -10.24
C ARG A 168 -5.07 22.99 -8.93
N MET A 169 -5.14 21.68 -8.98
CA MET A 169 -5.37 20.83 -7.83
C MET A 169 -4.04 20.57 -7.12
N LEU A 170 -4.15 20.03 -5.92
CA LEU A 170 -2.99 19.76 -5.07
C LEU A 170 -2.61 18.30 -5.29
N ASP A 171 -1.59 18.05 -6.11
CA ASP A 171 -1.06 16.71 -6.29
C ASP A 171 0.12 16.43 -5.34
N ARG A 172 -0.01 15.39 -4.51
CA ARG A 172 0.88 15.17 -3.37
C ARG A 172 1.20 13.70 -3.16
N THR A 173 2.30 13.48 -2.42
CA THR A 173 2.74 12.16 -1.95
C THR A 173 2.71 11.10 -3.06
N PRO A 174 3.48 11.30 -4.16
CA PRO A 174 3.57 10.28 -5.17
C PRO A 174 4.28 9.03 -4.63
N SER A 175 3.96 7.87 -5.18
CA SER A 175 4.69 6.61 -5.05
C SER A 175 4.83 5.95 -6.42
N VAL A 176 5.91 5.18 -6.64
CA VAL A 176 6.21 4.49 -7.89
C VAL A 176 6.37 3.01 -7.60
N ALA A 177 5.66 2.17 -8.36
CA ALA A 177 5.77 0.72 -8.23
C ALA A 177 7.22 0.24 -8.48
N PRO A 178 7.67 -0.86 -7.86
CA PRO A 178 9.04 -1.37 -8.03
C PRO A 178 9.47 -1.62 -9.50
N ASP A 179 8.52 -1.89 -10.40
CA ASP A 179 8.76 -2.09 -11.83
C ASP A 179 8.86 -0.78 -12.64
N GLY A 180 8.58 0.36 -12.01
CA GLY A 180 8.54 1.69 -12.61
C GLY A 180 7.38 1.93 -13.57
N GLN A 181 6.39 1.02 -13.66
CA GLN A 181 5.30 1.06 -14.65
C GLN A 181 4.01 1.69 -14.11
N THR A 182 3.91 1.89 -12.79
CA THR A 182 2.75 2.50 -12.14
C THR A 182 3.23 3.61 -11.22
N VAL A 183 2.56 4.77 -11.28
CA VAL A 183 2.74 5.89 -10.36
C VAL A 183 1.40 6.19 -9.71
N VAL A 184 1.35 6.36 -8.41
CA VAL A 184 0.13 6.72 -7.66
C VAL A 184 0.36 7.99 -6.86
N TRP A 185 -0.68 8.78 -6.63
CA TRP A 185 -0.58 10.00 -5.83
C TRP A 185 -1.95 10.41 -5.28
N ALA A 186 -1.95 11.29 -4.26
CA ALA A 186 -3.17 11.92 -3.77
C ALA A 186 -3.41 13.22 -4.54
N LYS A 187 -4.64 13.43 -5.03
CA LYS A 187 -5.07 14.67 -5.67
C LYS A 187 -6.21 15.29 -4.86
N CYS A 188 -6.02 16.52 -4.41
CA CYS A 188 -7.01 17.24 -3.60
C CYS A 188 -7.46 18.52 -4.31
N ASN A 189 -8.61 19.07 -3.91
CA ASN A 189 -9.01 20.40 -4.36
C ASN A 189 -8.01 21.51 -3.91
N ALA A 190 -8.23 22.74 -4.36
CA ALA A 190 -7.36 23.88 -4.06
C ALA A 190 -7.22 24.18 -2.55
N GLU A 191 -8.21 23.80 -1.75
CA GLU A 191 -8.21 23.92 -0.30
C GLU A 191 -7.47 22.77 0.42
N GLY A 192 -7.05 21.74 -0.31
CA GLY A 192 -6.40 20.55 0.24
C GLY A 192 -7.38 19.58 0.92
N LEU A 193 -8.64 19.60 0.50
CA LEU A 193 -9.72 18.71 0.93
C LEU A 193 -10.21 17.89 -0.27
N GLN A 194 -11.14 16.96 -0.04
CA GLN A 194 -11.73 16.11 -1.08
C GLN A 194 -10.63 15.38 -1.85
N CYS A 195 -9.72 14.77 -1.10
CA CYS A 195 -8.57 14.10 -1.67
C CYS A 195 -8.95 12.70 -2.17
N ASP A 196 -8.69 12.44 -3.45
CA ASP A 196 -8.82 11.12 -4.08
C ASP A 196 -7.43 10.56 -4.43
N ILE A 197 -7.32 9.23 -4.52
CA ILE A 197 -6.13 8.57 -5.04
C ILE A 197 -6.24 8.47 -6.56
N TRP A 198 -5.18 8.90 -7.23
CA TRP A 198 -4.98 8.80 -8.67
C TRP A 198 -3.85 7.83 -8.98
N ARG A 199 -3.90 7.27 -10.19
CA ARG A 199 -2.86 6.40 -10.74
C ARG A 199 -2.50 6.85 -12.15
N ALA A 200 -1.27 6.59 -12.56
CA ALA A 200 -0.82 6.61 -13.93
C ALA A 200 -0.15 5.29 -14.25
N ARG A 201 -0.55 4.65 -15.36
CA ARG A 201 0.09 3.40 -15.83
C ARG A 201 0.77 3.62 -17.18
N ARG A 202 1.89 2.94 -17.36
CA ARG A 202 2.60 2.94 -18.64
C ARG A 202 1.89 2.01 -19.64
N GLU A 203 1.57 2.54 -20.81
CA GLU A 203 1.12 1.78 -21.98
C GLU A 203 2.00 2.18 -23.17
N GLY A 204 2.79 1.23 -23.67
CA GLY A 204 3.85 1.54 -24.64
C GLY A 204 4.90 2.49 -24.03
N SER A 205 5.08 3.67 -24.64
CA SER A 205 6.02 4.69 -24.16
C SER A 205 5.36 5.80 -23.33
N ALA A 206 4.03 5.81 -23.20
CA ALA A 206 3.29 6.88 -22.55
C ALA A 206 2.68 6.42 -21.22
N PHE A 207 2.41 7.38 -20.32
CA PHE A 207 1.66 7.15 -19.09
C PHE A 207 0.25 7.72 -19.21
N TYR A 208 -0.73 7.01 -18.67
CA TYR A 208 -2.14 7.39 -18.70
C TYR A 208 -2.70 7.51 -17.28
N SER A 209 -3.16 8.72 -16.94
CA SER A 209 -3.66 9.08 -15.61
C SER A 209 -5.17 8.84 -15.45
N GLN A 210 -5.59 8.28 -14.31
CA GLN A 210 -6.98 8.01 -13.97
C GLN A 210 -7.21 8.05 -12.44
N ALA A 211 -8.38 8.52 -12.01
CA ALA A 211 -8.84 8.38 -10.63
C ALA A 211 -9.04 6.89 -10.25
N LEU A 212 -8.59 6.50 -9.07
CA LEU A 212 -8.74 5.15 -8.50
C LEU A 212 -9.83 5.10 -7.41
N THR A 213 -9.91 6.16 -6.59
CA THR A 213 -10.99 6.39 -5.63
C THR A 213 -11.89 7.52 -6.10
N GLY A 214 -12.99 7.74 -5.37
CA GLY A 214 -13.87 8.88 -5.55
C GLY A 214 -14.36 9.38 -4.21
N SER A 215 -15.56 9.99 -4.19
CA SER A 215 -16.08 10.73 -3.03
C SER A 215 -16.48 9.88 -1.82
N GLU A 216 -16.02 8.63 -1.69
CA GLU A 216 -16.33 7.75 -0.57
C GLU A 216 -15.61 8.16 0.73
N GLY A 217 -14.51 8.89 0.64
CA GLY A 217 -13.71 9.31 1.79
C GLY A 217 -12.76 10.47 1.51
N GLU A 218 -11.90 10.73 2.48
CA GLU A 218 -10.74 11.62 2.34
C GLU A 218 -9.48 10.75 2.35
N GLU A 219 -8.90 10.54 1.17
CA GLU A 219 -7.75 9.64 0.99
C GLU A 219 -6.39 10.36 1.06
N SER A 220 -5.39 9.64 1.57
CA SER A 220 -4.03 10.17 1.71
C SER A 220 -2.98 9.06 1.69
N GLN A 221 -1.74 9.46 1.39
CA GLN A 221 -0.53 8.63 1.53
C GLN A 221 -0.64 7.31 0.76
N PRO A 222 -0.87 7.35 -0.57
CA PRO A 222 -0.94 6.12 -1.34
C PRO A 222 0.44 5.51 -1.53
N ASP A 223 0.49 4.18 -1.53
CA ASP A 223 1.66 3.41 -1.94
C ASP A 223 1.27 2.22 -2.82
N THR A 224 2.18 1.71 -3.65
CA THR A 224 1.85 0.65 -4.62
C THR A 224 2.98 -0.34 -4.86
N ASN A 225 2.62 -1.62 -4.96
CA ASN A 225 3.51 -2.69 -5.42
C ASN A 225 3.35 -2.99 -6.92
N GLY A 226 2.56 -2.19 -7.66
CA GLY A 226 2.25 -2.38 -9.09
C GLY A 226 0.94 -3.13 -9.37
N ASP A 227 0.44 -3.90 -8.40
CA ASP A 227 -0.80 -4.68 -8.48
C ASP A 227 -1.91 -4.15 -7.57
N LEU A 228 -1.55 -3.67 -6.40
CA LEU A 228 -2.43 -3.04 -5.41
C LEU A 228 -1.96 -1.62 -5.12
N VAL A 229 -2.91 -0.75 -4.79
CA VAL A 229 -2.66 0.56 -4.20
C VAL A 229 -3.24 0.53 -2.80
N VAL A 230 -2.40 0.78 -1.80
CA VAL A 230 -2.78 0.95 -0.40
C VAL A 230 -2.86 2.44 -0.09
N TYR A 231 -3.76 2.85 0.80
CA TYR A 231 -3.91 4.25 1.22
C TYR A 231 -4.64 4.33 2.55
N ALA A 232 -4.46 5.43 3.27
CA ALA A 232 -5.30 5.74 4.41
C ALA A 232 -6.54 6.51 3.92
N SER A 233 -7.72 6.16 4.42
CA SER A 233 -8.97 6.90 4.13
C SER A 233 -9.70 7.24 5.41
N THR A 234 -10.08 8.52 5.56
CA THR A 234 -10.97 8.95 6.63
C THR A 234 -12.42 8.92 6.12
N ARG A 235 -13.29 8.16 6.79
CA ARG A 235 -14.70 7.99 6.41
C ARG A 235 -15.62 8.10 7.61
N ILE A 236 -16.88 8.46 7.37
CA ILE A 236 -17.92 8.37 8.40
C ILE A 236 -18.50 6.96 8.41
N VAL A 237 -18.26 6.21 9.47
CA VAL A 237 -18.73 4.84 9.69
C VAL A 237 -19.61 4.85 10.93
N ASP A 238 -20.86 4.42 10.79
CA ASP A 238 -21.86 4.44 11.88
C ASP A 238 -21.99 5.80 12.60
N GLY A 239 -21.81 6.89 11.85
CA GLY A 239 -21.90 8.26 12.36
C GLY A 239 -20.64 8.77 13.06
N VAL A 240 -19.55 8.00 13.06
CA VAL A 240 -18.26 8.36 13.66
C VAL A 240 -17.21 8.49 12.56
N SER A 241 -16.36 9.51 12.67
CA SER A 241 -15.19 9.63 11.79
C SER A 241 -14.18 8.57 12.16
N ASP A 242 -13.82 7.75 11.19
CA ASP A 242 -12.91 6.62 11.35
C ASP A 242 -11.82 6.70 10.27
N ARG A 243 -10.61 6.27 10.61
CA ARG A 243 -9.47 6.30 9.69
C ARG A 243 -8.74 4.97 9.75
N ASP A 244 -8.83 4.24 8.64
CA ASP A 244 -8.22 2.92 8.49
C ASP A 244 -7.33 2.85 7.24
N ILE A 245 -6.69 1.69 7.07
CA ILE A 245 -5.99 1.32 5.86
C ILE A 245 -6.94 0.62 4.88
N TYR A 246 -6.91 1.09 3.64
CA TYR A 246 -7.69 0.59 2.52
C TYR A 246 -6.76 0.16 1.40
N TRP A 247 -7.25 -0.72 0.53
CA TRP A 247 -6.56 -1.00 -0.72
C TRP A 247 -7.51 -1.33 -1.85
N LYS A 248 -7.07 -0.98 -3.05
CA LYS A 248 -7.74 -1.32 -4.30
C LYS A 248 -6.75 -1.96 -5.28
N PRO A 249 -7.24 -2.89 -6.10
CA PRO A 249 -6.49 -3.34 -7.25
C PRO A 249 -6.10 -2.17 -8.17
N VAL A 250 -4.85 -2.14 -8.66
CA VAL A 250 -4.32 -1.04 -9.47
C VAL A 250 -5.13 -0.82 -10.73
N ASN A 251 -5.79 -1.82 -11.30
CA ASN A 251 -6.68 -1.64 -12.47
C ASN A 251 -8.13 -1.27 -12.11
N GLY A 252 -8.41 -1.03 -10.82
CA GLY A 252 -9.76 -0.83 -10.29
C GLY A 252 -10.41 -2.17 -9.92
N GLY A 253 -11.54 -2.08 -9.21
CA GLY A 253 -12.25 -3.24 -8.70
C GLY A 253 -12.71 -3.04 -7.25
N THR A 254 -12.95 -4.16 -6.57
CA THR A 254 -13.41 -4.18 -5.18
C THR A 254 -12.36 -3.56 -4.26
N GLU A 255 -12.82 -2.59 -3.45
CA GLU A 255 -12.01 -2.01 -2.38
C GLU A 255 -12.06 -2.91 -1.14
N GLN A 256 -10.95 -2.99 -0.43
CA GLN A 256 -10.87 -3.66 0.85
C GLN A 256 -10.54 -2.64 1.94
N ARG A 257 -11.03 -2.90 3.15
CA ARG A 257 -10.79 -2.11 4.35
C ARG A 257 -10.29 -3.02 5.48
N LEU A 258 -9.18 -2.67 6.10
CA LEU A 258 -8.74 -3.28 7.34
C LEU A 258 -9.31 -2.47 8.51
N ALA A 259 -10.51 -2.84 8.97
CA ALA A 259 -11.20 -2.11 10.03
C ALA A 259 -10.62 -2.45 11.41
N LEU A 260 -9.82 -1.55 11.97
CA LEU A 260 -9.20 -1.71 13.28
C LEU A 260 -9.69 -0.62 14.22
N PRO A 261 -9.79 -0.89 15.54
CA PRO A 261 -10.05 0.17 16.49
C PRO A 261 -8.84 1.10 16.57
N GLY A 262 -9.08 2.41 16.50
CA GLY A 262 -8.05 3.43 16.70
C GLY A 262 -7.92 4.38 15.52
N LEU A 263 -6.69 4.77 15.20
CA LEU A 263 -6.34 5.50 14.00
C LEU A 263 -5.19 4.81 13.29
N ASP A 264 -5.35 4.53 12.00
CA ASP A 264 -4.29 3.98 11.16
C ASP A 264 -3.87 4.96 10.06
N ALA A 265 -2.57 5.04 9.77
CA ALA A 265 -2.01 6.02 8.86
C ALA A 265 -0.75 5.52 8.14
N ASN A 266 -0.30 6.28 7.13
CA ASN A 266 0.98 6.09 6.43
C ASN A 266 1.24 4.63 5.99
N PRO A 267 0.35 4.00 5.20
CA PRO A 267 0.59 2.64 4.74
C PRO A 267 1.69 2.60 3.69
N SER A 268 2.50 1.53 3.71
CA SER A 268 3.43 1.16 2.66
C SER A 268 3.28 -0.32 2.30
N ILE A 269 3.46 -0.67 1.02
CA ILE A 269 3.25 -2.03 0.49
C ILE A 269 4.45 -2.56 -0.29
N SER A 270 4.89 -3.76 0.07
CA SER A 270 5.92 -4.50 -0.66
C SER A 270 5.57 -5.98 -0.69
N GLY A 271 5.53 -6.57 -1.89
CA GLY A 271 4.99 -7.92 -2.08
C GLY A 271 3.55 -8.03 -1.55
N SER A 272 3.29 -9.01 -0.67
CA SER A 272 2.00 -9.22 0.00
C SER A 272 1.88 -8.56 1.38
N LEU A 273 2.83 -7.68 1.74
CA LEU A 273 2.88 -7.07 3.06
C LEU A 273 2.51 -5.60 3.01
N ILE A 274 1.65 -5.17 3.93
CA ILE A 274 1.30 -3.77 4.18
C ILE A 274 1.82 -3.39 5.56
N ALA A 275 2.82 -2.52 5.65
CA ALA A 275 3.20 -1.89 6.91
C ALA A 275 2.42 -0.58 7.08
N PHE A 276 2.05 -0.22 8.30
CA PHE A 276 1.37 1.05 8.58
C PHE A 276 1.61 1.52 10.02
N GLU A 277 1.36 2.80 10.27
CA GLU A 277 1.30 3.36 11.61
C GLU A 277 -0.06 3.06 12.23
N ARG A 278 -0.06 2.56 13.47
CA ARG A 278 -1.26 2.25 14.21
C ARG A 278 -1.25 2.92 15.57
N ARG A 279 -2.32 3.65 15.89
CA ARG A 279 -2.55 4.18 17.22
C ARG A 279 -3.78 3.52 17.85
N ASP A 280 -3.52 2.61 18.80
CA ASP A 280 -4.56 1.98 19.60
C ASP A 280 -5.35 3.06 20.40
N PRO A 281 -6.68 2.96 20.51
CA PRO A 281 -7.48 3.95 21.24
C PRO A 281 -7.14 4.05 22.73
N ALA A 282 -6.54 3.00 23.32
CA ALA A 282 -6.06 3.01 24.70
C ALA A 282 -4.70 3.71 24.86
N LYS A 283 -4.04 4.08 23.76
CA LYS A 283 -2.70 4.67 23.73
C LYS A 283 -2.65 6.07 23.10
N GLY A 284 -1.57 6.78 23.40
CA GLY A 284 -1.29 8.12 22.88
C GLY A 284 -0.31 8.13 21.70
N ASP A 285 0.47 7.08 21.59
CA ASP A 285 1.59 6.84 20.66
C ASP A 285 1.15 6.01 19.44
N PHE A 286 1.85 6.21 18.32
CA PHE A 286 1.78 5.34 17.16
C PHE A 286 2.84 4.24 17.27
N ASP A 287 2.40 3.00 17.03
CA ASP A 287 3.22 1.81 16.86
C ASP A 287 3.28 1.43 15.36
N ILE A 288 4.24 0.59 14.99
CA ILE A 288 4.38 0.03 13.65
C ILE A 288 3.67 -1.32 13.57
N ALA A 289 2.67 -1.41 12.69
CA ALA A 289 1.95 -2.64 12.38
C ALA A 289 2.32 -3.17 10.99
N LEU A 290 2.13 -4.47 10.81
CA LEU A 290 2.35 -5.16 9.54
C LEU A 290 1.20 -6.13 9.29
N TYR A 291 0.54 -6.00 8.14
CA TYR A 291 -0.50 -6.90 7.69
C TYR A 291 -0.03 -7.76 6.52
N ASN A 292 -0.18 -9.07 6.66
CA ASN A 292 0.09 -10.02 5.58
C ASN A 292 -1.21 -10.35 4.83
N LEU A 293 -1.29 -9.97 3.56
CA LEU A 293 -2.45 -10.18 2.69
C LEU A 293 -2.72 -11.67 2.42
N ASP A 294 -1.68 -12.51 2.39
CA ASP A 294 -1.77 -13.94 2.07
C ASP A 294 -2.41 -14.72 3.21
N THR A 295 -1.96 -14.42 4.43
CA THR A 295 -2.36 -15.15 5.63
C THR A 295 -3.43 -14.41 6.43
N GLN A 296 -3.84 -13.22 5.98
CA GLN A 296 -4.75 -12.31 6.69
C GLN A 296 -4.35 -12.13 8.16
N THR A 297 -3.05 -11.92 8.39
CA THR A 297 -2.47 -11.85 9.73
C THR A 297 -1.90 -10.48 9.99
N LEU A 298 -2.35 -9.86 11.07
CA LEU A 298 -1.82 -8.62 11.61
C LEU A 298 -0.71 -8.92 12.63
N TYR A 299 0.41 -8.22 12.52
CA TYR A 299 1.52 -8.24 13.46
C TYR A 299 1.75 -6.84 13.99
N LEU A 300 2.02 -6.72 15.29
CA LEU A 300 2.40 -5.47 15.92
C LEU A 300 3.91 -5.50 16.14
N LEU A 301 4.68 -4.80 15.30
CA LEU A 301 6.14 -4.86 15.29
C LEU A 301 6.77 -4.06 16.44
N THR A 302 6.14 -2.95 16.84
CA THR A 302 6.50 -2.16 18.02
C THR A 302 5.31 -2.06 18.98
N ASP A 303 5.59 -2.01 20.28
CA ASP A 303 4.61 -1.84 21.36
C ASP A 303 5.29 -1.00 22.46
N SER A 304 5.71 0.19 22.06
CA SER A 304 6.66 1.04 22.78
C SER A 304 5.95 2.33 23.24
N PRO A 305 6.40 3.00 24.32
CA PRO A 305 5.81 4.27 24.73
C PRO A 305 6.30 5.46 23.89
N ASP A 306 7.26 5.23 22.99
CA ASP A 306 7.82 6.24 22.09
C ASP A 306 6.91 6.36 20.85
N ASN A 307 6.86 7.54 20.21
CA ASN A 307 6.08 7.69 18.98
C ASN A 307 6.92 7.25 17.78
N GLU A 308 6.50 6.16 17.13
CA GLU A 308 7.09 5.68 15.89
C GLU A 308 6.34 6.21 14.66
N ASN A 309 7.08 6.54 13.60
CA ASN A 309 6.53 6.96 12.31
C ASN A 309 7.08 6.03 11.23
N LEU A 310 6.19 5.35 10.51
CA LEU A 310 6.57 4.44 9.44
C LEU A 310 7.07 5.24 8.24
N ASN A 311 8.07 4.69 7.58
CA ASN A 311 8.56 5.27 6.34
C ASN A 311 8.54 4.27 5.19
N ASP A 312 9.03 3.03 5.37
CA ASP A 312 9.13 2.09 4.24
C ASP A 312 9.32 0.61 4.65
N LEU A 313 9.05 -0.31 3.72
CA LEU A 313 9.43 -1.72 3.83
C LEU A 313 9.92 -2.31 2.49
N SER A 314 10.83 -3.28 2.57
CA SER A 314 11.32 -4.04 1.42
C SER A 314 11.17 -5.54 1.65
N VAL A 315 10.69 -6.25 0.63
CA VAL A 315 10.70 -7.71 0.55
C VAL A 315 11.68 -8.15 -0.54
N SER A 316 12.72 -8.86 -0.14
CA SER A 316 13.73 -9.41 -1.07
C SER A 316 13.28 -10.73 -1.70
N ASP A 317 13.87 -11.10 -2.84
CA ASP A 317 13.61 -12.37 -3.55
C ASP A 317 13.91 -13.62 -2.72
N ASP A 318 14.74 -13.50 -1.69
CA ASP A 318 15.04 -14.56 -0.73
C ASP A 318 14.06 -14.58 0.46
N GLY A 319 13.16 -13.59 0.56
CA GLY A 319 12.04 -13.50 1.51
C GLY A 319 12.41 -12.80 2.79
N THR A 320 13.63 -12.26 2.86
CA THR A 320 13.96 -11.34 3.93
C THR A 320 13.16 -10.06 3.75
N VAL A 321 12.52 -9.66 4.83
CA VAL A 321 11.74 -8.44 4.96
C VAL A 321 12.47 -7.50 5.88
N ARG A 322 12.52 -6.24 5.48
CA ARG A 322 13.08 -5.16 6.26
C ARG A 322 12.05 -4.05 6.34
N VAL A 323 11.65 -3.70 7.55
CA VAL A 323 10.77 -2.56 7.82
C VAL A 323 11.62 -1.50 8.51
N VAL A 324 11.55 -0.25 8.05
CA VAL A 324 12.30 0.87 8.62
C VAL A 324 11.34 1.97 9.05
N TRP A 325 11.67 2.60 10.18
CA TRP A 325 10.85 3.65 10.76
C TRP A 325 11.71 4.64 11.54
N THR A 326 11.13 5.81 11.77
CA THR A 326 11.69 6.85 12.63
C THR A 326 11.04 6.77 14.01
N VAL A 327 11.82 6.80 15.09
CA VAL A 327 11.30 6.90 16.47
C VAL A 327 11.72 8.20 17.12
N SER A 328 10.78 8.90 17.76
CA SER A 328 11.08 10.08 18.57
C SER A 328 11.47 9.66 19.98
N LYS A 329 12.74 9.85 20.35
CA LYS A 329 13.26 9.40 21.64
C LYS A 329 14.24 10.41 22.22
N ASN A 330 14.06 10.76 23.49
CA ASN A 330 14.90 11.71 24.23
C ASN A 330 15.02 13.12 23.59
N GLY A 331 14.08 13.50 22.72
CA GLY A 331 14.04 14.81 22.07
C GLY A 331 14.68 14.87 20.68
N ASP A 332 15.24 13.74 20.22
CA ASP A 332 15.79 13.55 18.87
C ASP A 332 14.99 12.48 18.11
N PHE A 333 15.10 12.47 16.78
CA PHE A 333 14.57 11.40 15.93
C PHE A 333 15.66 10.41 15.54
N ASN A 334 15.40 9.10 15.63
CA ASN A 334 16.37 8.04 15.34
C ASN A 334 15.78 7.05 14.34
N VAL A 335 16.64 6.44 13.52
CA VAL A 335 16.22 5.45 12.52
C VAL A 335 16.41 4.03 13.06
N HIS A 336 15.35 3.23 12.97
CA HIS A 336 15.31 1.85 13.40
C HIS A 336 14.88 0.94 12.25
N SER A 337 15.20 -0.35 12.38
CA SER A 337 14.80 -1.38 11.45
C SER A 337 14.42 -2.67 12.17
N PHE A 338 13.53 -3.44 11.55
CA PHE A 338 13.22 -4.81 11.93
C PHE A 338 13.43 -5.71 10.72
N THR A 339 14.33 -6.68 10.85
CA THR A 339 14.64 -7.64 9.79
C THR A 339 14.16 -9.02 10.19
N PHE A 340 13.34 -9.64 9.36
CA PHE A 340 12.87 -11.00 9.58
C PHE A 340 12.78 -11.75 8.26
N GLN A 341 12.70 -13.06 8.34
CA GLN A 341 12.42 -13.91 7.20
C GLN A 341 10.91 -14.15 7.19
N LEU A 342 10.23 -13.87 6.08
CA LEU A 342 8.87 -14.37 5.92
C LEU A 342 8.91 -15.88 6.12
N PRO A 343 7.98 -16.48 6.89
CA PRO A 343 7.81 -17.92 6.92
C PRO A 343 7.51 -18.37 5.50
N ARG A 344 8.57 -18.71 4.75
CA ARG A 344 8.44 -19.24 3.41
C ARG A 344 7.97 -20.66 3.55
N ASP A 345 7.14 -21.06 2.60
CA ASP A 345 7.12 -22.43 2.15
C ASP A 345 8.55 -22.77 1.73
N GLY A 346 9.34 -23.33 2.65
CA GLY A 346 10.57 -24.02 2.25
C GLY A 346 10.20 -25.05 1.18
N PRO A 347 11.11 -25.42 0.26
CA PRO A 347 10.86 -26.59 -0.57
C PRO A 347 10.46 -27.72 0.36
N CYS A 348 9.27 -28.25 0.13
CA CYS A 348 8.78 -29.43 0.81
C CYS A 348 9.75 -30.55 0.46
N ASP A 349 10.83 -30.70 1.21
CA ASP A 349 11.50 -31.98 1.28
C ASP A 349 10.45 -32.90 1.89
N VAL A 350 9.81 -33.62 0.99
CA VAL A 350 8.83 -34.65 1.29
C VAL A 350 9.55 -35.61 2.22
N ALA A 351 9.36 -35.44 3.54
CA ALA A 351 9.59 -36.53 4.45
C ALA A 351 8.69 -37.67 3.94
N PRO A 352 9.23 -38.82 3.54
CA PRO A 352 8.45 -39.85 2.87
C PRO A 352 7.64 -40.62 3.91
N THR A 353 6.61 -39.99 4.47
CA THR A 353 5.71 -40.65 5.43
C THR A 353 4.28 -40.12 5.33
N ALA A 354 3.64 -40.37 4.19
CA ALA A 354 2.23 -40.76 4.14
C ALA A 354 1.95 -41.41 2.78
N SER A 355 1.26 -42.56 2.78
CA SER A 355 0.82 -43.24 1.55
C SER A 355 0.06 -42.27 0.63
N PRO A 356 0.28 -42.34 -0.71
CA PRO A 356 -0.31 -41.38 -1.62
C PRO A 356 -1.83 -41.58 -1.66
N THR A 357 -2.56 -40.61 -1.10
CA THR A 357 -3.95 -40.41 -1.52
C THR A 357 -3.89 -39.96 -2.98
N PRO A 358 -4.66 -40.55 -3.91
CA PRO A 358 -4.64 -40.12 -5.30
C PRO A 358 -4.99 -38.63 -5.41
N PRO A 359 -4.37 -37.89 -6.36
CA PRO A 359 -4.63 -36.46 -6.51
C PRO A 359 -6.12 -36.23 -6.78
N ARG A 360 -6.73 -35.36 -5.98
CA ARG A 360 -8.15 -34.98 -6.12
C ARG A 360 -8.32 -34.16 -7.38
N SER A 361 -9.37 -34.44 -8.15
CA SER A 361 -9.74 -33.64 -9.31
C SER A 361 -10.20 -32.23 -8.90
N ALA A 362 -10.06 -31.26 -9.81
CA ALA A 362 -10.58 -29.90 -9.61
C ALA A 362 -12.05 -29.90 -9.16
N GLU A 363 -12.89 -30.77 -9.73
CA GLU A 363 -14.31 -30.84 -9.38
C GLU A 363 -14.56 -31.32 -7.94
N GLU A 364 -13.76 -32.26 -7.45
CA GLU A 364 -13.82 -32.73 -6.06
C GLU A 364 -13.37 -31.66 -5.07
N VAL A 365 -12.33 -30.89 -5.40
CA VAL A 365 -11.88 -29.73 -4.60
C VAL A 365 -12.98 -28.68 -4.56
N CYS A 366 -13.61 -28.36 -5.68
CA CYS A 366 -14.70 -27.37 -5.73
C CYS A 366 -15.93 -27.75 -4.91
N LYS A 367 -16.28 -29.04 -4.86
CA LYS A 367 -17.41 -29.55 -4.07
C LYS A 367 -17.06 -29.70 -2.59
N GLN A 368 -15.84 -30.12 -2.29
CA GLN A 368 -15.39 -30.43 -0.93
C GLN A 368 -13.91 -30.03 -0.78
N PRO A 369 -13.57 -28.77 -0.51
CA PRO A 369 -12.18 -28.31 -0.54
C PRO A 369 -11.28 -28.95 0.54
N GLY A 370 -11.85 -29.46 1.64
CA GLY A 370 -11.09 -30.08 2.71
C GLY A 370 -10.14 -29.07 3.36
N LYS A 371 -8.85 -29.38 3.44
CA LYS A 371 -7.79 -28.48 3.95
C LYS A 371 -7.22 -27.52 2.89
N THR A 372 -7.72 -27.56 1.66
CA THR A 372 -7.24 -26.73 0.55
C THR A 372 -7.67 -25.27 0.80
N PRO A 373 -6.73 -24.31 1.00
CA PRO A 373 -7.05 -22.93 1.35
C PRO A 373 -7.77 -22.22 0.20
N LEU A 374 -8.79 -21.43 0.54
CA LEU A 374 -9.47 -20.53 -0.37
C LEU A 374 -8.65 -19.23 -0.47
N LEU A 375 -8.02 -19.00 -1.62
CA LEU A 375 -7.17 -17.82 -1.86
C LEU A 375 -7.96 -16.61 -2.36
N ALA A 376 -9.03 -16.85 -3.12
CA ALA A 376 -9.89 -15.78 -3.63
C ALA A 376 -11.34 -16.24 -3.77
N ALA A 377 -12.28 -15.34 -3.54
CA ALA A 377 -13.67 -15.51 -3.90
C ALA A 377 -14.22 -14.21 -4.51
N LEU A 378 -14.87 -14.32 -5.67
CA LEU A 378 -15.41 -13.19 -6.41
C LEU A 378 -16.84 -13.53 -6.85
N GLU A 379 -17.82 -12.77 -6.38
CA GLU A 379 -19.21 -12.91 -6.83
C GLU A 379 -19.51 -11.93 -7.96
N VAL A 380 -20.16 -12.42 -9.01
CA VAL A 380 -20.48 -11.67 -10.20
C VAL A 380 -21.99 -11.75 -10.44
N ALA A 381 -22.67 -10.61 -10.38
CA ALA A 381 -24.10 -10.52 -10.62
C ALA A 381 -24.41 -9.60 -11.81
N ARG A 382 -25.41 -9.99 -12.59
CA ARG A 382 -25.87 -9.27 -13.77
C ARG A 382 -26.94 -8.25 -13.38
N THR A 383 -26.65 -6.97 -13.58
CA THR A 383 -27.64 -5.88 -13.49
C THR A 383 -28.26 -5.56 -14.85
N THR A 384 -29.15 -4.57 -14.95
CA THR A 384 -29.65 -4.04 -16.22
C THR A 384 -28.58 -3.15 -16.90
N GLY A 385 -28.48 -3.15 -18.23
CA GLY A 385 -27.53 -2.30 -18.97
C GLY A 385 -26.44 -3.06 -19.74
N GLN A 386 -25.21 -2.53 -19.86
CA GLN A 386 -24.05 -3.21 -20.47
C GLN A 386 -23.55 -4.38 -19.59
N PRO A 387 -22.84 -5.39 -20.14
CA PRO A 387 -22.27 -6.50 -19.37
C PRO A 387 -21.39 -6.02 -18.20
N ASN A 388 -21.49 -6.66 -17.04
CA ASN A 388 -20.72 -6.27 -15.85
C ASN A 388 -19.36 -6.99 -15.86
N ALA A 389 -18.28 -6.22 -15.82
CA ALA A 389 -16.93 -6.71 -15.59
C ALA A 389 -16.54 -6.44 -14.13
N VAL A 390 -15.93 -7.43 -13.48
CA VAL A 390 -15.39 -7.30 -12.12
C VAL A 390 -14.02 -7.96 -12.05
N SER A 391 -13.17 -7.44 -11.17
CA SER A 391 -11.83 -7.95 -10.97
C SER A 391 -11.42 -7.92 -9.51
N LEU A 392 -10.55 -8.86 -9.16
CA LEU A 392 -9.99 -9.06 -7.83
C LEU A 392 -8.51 -9.44 -7.97
N GLY A 393 -7.63 -8.62 -7.42
CA GLY A 393 -6.25 -9.02 -7.17
C GLY A 393 -6.18 -9.88 -5.91
N PHE A 394 -5.39 -10.95 -5.95
CA PHE A 394 -5.09 -11.79 -4.80
C PHE A 394 -3.73 -12.43 -4.99
N HIS A 395 -3.10 -12.93 -3.93
CA HIS A 395 -1.83 -13.61 -4.07
C HIS A 395 -2.00 -15.13 -3.92
N GLY A 396 -1.27 -15.87 -4.74
CA GLY A 396 -1.23 -17.31 -4.79
C GLY A 396 -0.15 -17.75 -5.76
N LYS A 397 0.66 -18.74 -5.40
CA LYS A 397 1.76 -19.23 -6.25
C LYS A 397 1.67 -20.74 -6.45
N GLY A 398 1.98 -21.20 -7.66
CA GLY A 398 2.04 -22.63 -7.95
C GLY A 398 0.68 -23.21 -8.39
N ALA A 399 0.38 -24.44 -7.99
CA ALA A 399 -0.84 -25.12 -8.43
C ALA A 399 -2.07 -24.62 -7.67
N GLY A 400 -3.19 -24.43 -8.38
CA GLY A 400 -4.47 -24.08 -7.79
C GLY A 400 -5.65 -24.70 -8.51
N VAL A 401 -6.83 -24.58 -7.91
CA VAL A 401 -8.12 -25.00 -8.48
C VAL A 401 -9.05 -23.80 -8.53
N MET A 402 -9.51 -23.43 -9.71
CA MET A 402 -10.57 -22.44 -9.92
C MET A 402 -11.93 -23.12 -10.05
N CYS A 403 -12.89 -22.65 -9.27
CA CYS A 403 -14.28 -23.10 -9.23
C CYS A 403 -15.20 -21.95 -9.62
N VAL A 404 -16.09 -22.16 -10.58
CA VAL A 404 -17.12 -21.20 -10.96
C VAL A 404 -18.49 -21.82 -10.68
N ASP A 405 -19.13 -21.35 -9.62
CA ASP A 405 -20.48 -21.74 -9.20
C ASP A 405 -21.51 -20.89 -9.95
N ASN A 406 -22.08 -21.44 -11.02
CA ASN A 406 -23.06 -20.72 -11.84
C ASN A 406 -24.47 -20.80 -11.21
N GLY A 407 -25.10 -19.64 -11.02
CA GLY A 407 -26.37 -19.49 -10.30
C GLY A 407 -26.22 -19.49 -8.78
N TYR A 408 -25.13 -18.92 -8.26
CA TYR A 408 -24.83 -18.95 -6.82
C TYR A 408 -25.82 -18.12 -5.98
N SER A 409 -26.12 -16.88 -6.40
CA SER A 409 -27.02 -15.95 -5.68
C SER A 409 -28.20 -15.47 -6.54
N GLY A 410 -28.46 -16.15 -7.66
CA GLY A 410 -29.38 -15.71 -8.70
C GLY A 410 -29.59 -16.81 -9.74
N GLU A 411 -30.25 -16.46 -10.85
CA GLU A 411 -30.39 -17.40 -11.95
C GLU A 411 -29.03 -17.73 -12.58
N ARG A 412 -28.93 -18.88 -13.24
CA ARG A 412 -27.69 -19.25 -13.95
C ARG A 412 -27.45 -18.30 -15.12
N ALA A 413 -26.23 -17.80 -15.21
CA ALA A 413 -25.78 -17.02 -16.35
C ALA A 413 -25.77 -17.89 -17.61
N THR A 414 -26.15 -17.29 -18.73
CA THR A 414 -26.15 -17.93 -20.05
C THR A 414 -24.79 -17.80 -20.75
N SER A 415 -23.96 -16.85 -20.34
CA SER A 415 -22.62 -16.63 -20.85
C SER A 415 -21.74 -15.96 -19.79
N GLY A 416 -20.45 -16.25 -19.80
CA GLY A 416 -19.49 -15.61 -18.92
C GLY A 416 -18.07 -15.91 -19.35
N TRP A 417 -17.16 -15.03 -18.95
CA TRP A 417 -15.72 -15.19 -19.11
C TRP A 417 -15.05 -15.06 -17.77
N VAL A 418 -14.00 -15.85 -17.57
CA VAL A 418 -13.12 -15.73 -16.42
C VAL A 418 -11.68 -15.78 -16.89
N TRP A 419 -10.91 -14.77 -16.51
CA TRP A 419 -9.48 -14.66 -16.77
C TRP A 419 -8.71 -14.74 -15.47
N LEU A 420 -7.56 -15.39 -15.52
CA LEU A 420 -6.57 -15.43 -14.46
C LEU A 420 -5.22 -15.00 -15.05
N ASP A 421 -4.61 -13.96 -14.49
CA ASP A 421 -3.33 -13.41 -14.98
C ASP A 421 -3.37 -13.06 -16.47
N GLY A 422 -4.48 -12.49 -16.92
CA GLY A 422 -4.73 -12.14 -18.32
C GLY A 422 -4.99 -13.35 -19.24
N ARG A 423 -4.87 -14.59 -18.75
CA ARG A 423 -5.19 -15.80 -19.50
C ARG A 423 -6.65 -16.18 -19.32
N GLU A 424 -7.35 -16.45 -20.43
CA GLU A 424 -8.72 -16.96 -20.40
C GLU A 424 -8.73 -18.40 -19.83
N VAL A 425 -9.43 -18.57 -18.71
CA VAL A 425 -9.60 -19.86 -18.02
C VAL A 425 -10.97 -20.46 -18.29
N VAL A 426 -11.99 -19.60 -18.39
CA VAL A 426 -13.37 -19.98 -18.71
C VAL A 426 -13.90 -19.09 -19.83
N ASP A 427 -14.42 -19.74 -20.87
CA ASP A 427 -15.05 -19.12 -22.03
C ASP A 427 -16.58 -19.34 -22.04
N PRO A 428 -17.35 -18.57 -22.85
CA PRO A 428 -18.81 -18.64 -22.91
C PRO A 428 -19.39 -20.01 -23.22
N SER A 429 -18.70 -20.86 -23.99
CA SER A 429 -19.23 -22.18 -24.36
C SER A 429 -19.44 -23.09 -23.17
N ARG A 430 -18.80 -22.75 -22.04
CA ARG A 430 -18.82 -23.48 -20.77
C ARG A 430 -19.83 -22.94 -19.77
N PHE A 431 -20.42 -21.78 -20.05
CA PHE A 431 -21.60 -21.28 -19.37
C PHE A 431 -22.84 -21.75 -20.15
N LYS A 432 -23.61 -22.65 -19.54
CA LYS A 432 -24.94 -23.03 -20.03
C LYS A 432 -25.91 -23.00 -18.85
N PRO A 433 -27.22 -22.77 -19.06
CA PRO A 433 -28.23 -22.82 -18.00
C PRO A 433 -28.27 -24.16 -17.23
N THR A 434 -27.75 -25.22 -17.83
CA THR A 434 -27.66 -26.56 -17.23
C THR A 434 -26.35 -26.81 -16.47
N VAL A 435 -25.35 -25.95 -16.64
CA VAL A 435 -24.04 -26.09 -16.00
C VAL A 435 -24.04 -25.30 -14.69
N ALA A 436 -23.95 -26.02 -13.57
CA ALA A 436 -23.95 -25.45 -12.23
C ALA A 436 -22.53 -25.16 -11.68
N LEU A 437 -21.51 -25.87 -12.19
CA LEU A 437 -20.14 -25.76 -11.74
C LEU A 437 -19.18 -25.93 -12.92
N VAL A 438 -18.19 -25.04 -13.02
CA VAL A 438 -17.00 -25.22 -13.85
C VAL A 438 -15.79 -25.32 -12.93
N ALA A 439 -15.03 -26.42 -13.02
CA ALA A 439 -13.81 -26.63 -12.24
C ALA A 439 -12.59 -26.71 -13.17
N ARG A 440 -11.51 -26.02 -12.81
CA ARG A 440 -10.25 -25.96 -13.58
C ARG A 440 -9.04 -26.02 -12.67
N ASP A 441 -8.06 -26.82 -13.06
CA ASP A 441 -6.71 -26.65 -12.56
C ASP A 441 -6.11 -25.38 -13.18
N VAL A 442 -5.47 -24.57 -12.35
CA VAL A 442 -4.83 -23.30 -12.72
C VAL A 442 -3.43 -23.26 -12.16
N THR A 443 -2.59 -22.40 -12.75
CA THR A 443 -1.27 -22.07 -12.22
C THR A 443 -1.31 -20.61 -11.79
N LEU A 444 -0.88 -20.33 -10.57
CA LEU A 444 -0.93 -19.03 -9.93
C LEU A 444 0.48 -18.40 -9.95
N GLY A 445 0.56 -17.14 -10.38
CA GLY A 445 1.83 -16.45 -10.66
C GLY A 445 2.56 -15.87 -9.45
N GLY A 446 1.99 -15.96 -8.25
CA GLY A 446 2.32 -15.09 -7.12
C GLY A 446 1.24 -14.02 -7.03
N ASN A 447 1.54 -12.78 -7.41
CA ASN A 447 0.51 -11.76 -7.55
C ASN A 447 -0.41 -12.13 -8.70
N THR A 448 -1.61 -12.57 -8.36
CA THR A 448 -2.56 -13.17 -9.29
C THR A 448 -3.76 -12.23 -9.50
N TRP A 449 -4.20 -12.10 -10.74
CA TRP A 449 -5.33 -11.25 -11.09
C TRP A 449 -6.51 -12.07 -11.60
N LEU A 450 -7.62 -12.06 -10.87
CA LEU A 450 -8.88 -12.62 -11.32
C LEU A 450 -9.73 -11.54 -11.99
N ALA A 451 -10.17 -11.76 -13.22
CA ALA A 451 -11.17 -10.93 -13.88
C ALA A 451 -12.33 -11.78 -14.39
N ALA A 452 -13.53 -11.22 -14.38
CA ALA A 452 -14.72 -11.91 -14.84
C ALA A 452 -15.69 -10.96 -15.55
N LEU A 453 -16.34 -11.47 -16.59
CA LEU A 453 -17.39 -10.78 -17.32
C LEU A 453 -18.63 -11.67 -17.32
N ILE A 454 -19.78 -11.13 -16.92
CA ILE A 454 -21.06 -11.84 -16.96
C ILE A 454 -21.97 -11.30 -18.06
N SER A 455 -22.58 -12.22 -18.80
CA SER A 455 -23.62 -11.91 -19.79
C SER A 455 -24.83 -12.84 -19.63
N GLY A 456 -26.01 -12.33 -19.91
CA GLY A 456 -27.28 -13.04 -19.69
C GLY A 456 -28.37 -12.13 -19.16
N ASN A 457 -29.44 -12.74 -18.64
CA ASN A 457 -30.58 -12.02 -18.10
C ASN A 457 -30.18 -11.23 -16.84
N PRO A 458 -30.68 -10.00 -16.66
CA PRO A 458 -30.61 -9.30 -15.37
C PRO A 458 -31.11 -10.20 -14.24
N GLY A 459 -30.36 -10.25 -13.12
CA GLY A 459 -30.63 -11.15 -11.99
C GLY A 459 -29.90 -12.49 -12.06
N SER A 460 -29.19 -12.80 -13.16
CA SER A 460 -28.28 -13.95 -13.19
C SER A 460 -26.99 -13.67 -12.42
N SER A 461 -26.36 -14.71 -11.86
CA SER A 461 -25.09 -14.56 -11.14
C SER A 461 -24.23 -15.82 -11.16
N PHE A 462 -22.94 -15.65 -10.89
CA PHE A 462 -22.04 -16.75 -10.57
C PHE A 462 -20.99 -16.32 -9.54
N ARG A 463 -20.43 -17.27 -8.81
CA ARG A 463 -19.30 -17.03 -7.89
C ARG A 463 -18.08 -17.77 -8.37
N ILE A 464 -16.94 -17.10 -8.38
CA ILE A 464 -15.64 -17.71 -8.60
C ILE A 464 -14.97 -17.94 -7.25
N ARG A 465 -14.35 -19.10 -7.06
CA ARG A 465 -13.49 -19.44 -5.92
C ARG A 465 -12.17 -19.97 -6.46
N VAL A 466 -11.04 -19.47 -5.98
CA VAL A 466 -9.73 -20.00 -6.31
C VAL A 466 -9.13 -20.62 -5.05
N TYR A 467 -8.78 -21.89 -5.15
CA TYR A 467 -8.13 -22.67 -4.11
C TYR A 467 -6.66 -22.85 -4.45
N GLY A 468 -5.77 -22.74 -3.46
CA GLY A 468 -4.33 -22.99 -3.61
C GLY A 468 -3.91 -24.31 -2.98
N THR A 469 -2.67 -24.73 -3.19
CA THR A 469 -2.11 -25.81 -2.37
C THR A 469 -2.01 -25.36 -0.91
N PRO A 470 -2.42 -26.20 0.07
CA PRO A 470 -2.12 -25.94 1.47
C PRO A 470 -0.60 -25.84 1.65
N SER A 471 -0.14 -24.71 2.15
CA SER A 471 1.21 -24.55 2.66
C SER A 471 1.30 -25.25 4.01
N GLU A 472 1.84 -26.47 4.05
CA GLU A 472 2.30 -27.06 5.31
C GLU A 472 3.75 -26.59 5.53
N CYS A 473 3.91 -25.48 6.26
CA CYS A 473 5.23 -25.01 6.67
C CYS A 473 5.81 -25.96 7.72
N GLY A 474 7.05 -26.43 7.50
CA GLY A 474 7.88 -26.90 8.61
C GLY A 474 8.15 -25.74 9.56
N ALA A 475 8.15 -26.01 10.87
CA ALA A 475 8.53 -25.01 11.86
C ALA A 475 9.93 -24.46 11.52
N THR A 476 9.99 -23.21 11.08
CA THR A 476 11.27 -22.49 11.00
C THR A 476 11.81 -22.40 12.40
N VAL A 477 12.99 -22.97 12.63
CA VAL A 477 13.69 -22.82 13.91
C VAL A 477 13.99 -21.34 14.08
N SER A 478 13.32 -20.69 15.04
CA SER A 478 13.58 -19.30 15.40
C SER A 478 15.07 -19.12 15.68
N PRO A 479 15.78 -18.24 14.96
CA PRO A 479 17.18 -17.97 15.24
C PRO A 479 17.39 -17.58 16.71
N ALA A 480 18.44 -18.08 17.34
CA ALA A 480 18.75 -17.72 18.72
C ALA A 480 18.91 -16.21 18.87
N GLY A 481 18.24 -15.61 19.87
CA GLY A 481 18.27 -14.16 20.11
C GLY A 481 17.30 -13.34 19.25
N SER A 482 16.49 -13.98 18.41
CA SER A 482 15.46 -13.29 17.64
C SER A 482 14.27 -12.87 18.51
N GLN A 483 13.77 -11.66 18.25
CA GLN A 483 12.49 -11.18 18.75
C GLN A 483 11.36 -11.96 18.07
N GLN A 484 10.40 -12.42 18.87
CA GLN A 484 9.17 -13.05 18.40
C GLN A 484 8.05 -12.02 18.37
N VAL A 485 7.31 -11.97 17.26
CA VAL A 485 6.13 -11.13 17.10
C VAL A 485 4.95 -12.03 16.76
N ALA A 486 4.05 -12.20 17.72
CA ALA A 486 2.87 -13.03 17.53
C ALA A 486 1.89 -12.34 16.58
N GLY A 487 1.33 -13.10 15.63
CA GLY A 487 0.29 -12.62 14.75
C GLY A 487 -1.10 -12.70 15.36
N GLN A 488 -2.02 -11.91 14.81
CA GLN A 488 -3.44 -11.97 15.04
C GLN A 488 -4.17 -12.13 13.70
N ALA A 489 -5.04 -13.13 13.58
CA ALA A 489 -5.87 -13.29 12.38
C ALA A 489 -6.91 -12.17 12.30
N ILE A 490 -6.89 -11.39 11.22
CA ILE A 490 -7.83 -10.28 10.96
C ILE A 490 -8.29 -10.37 9.50
N THR A 491 -9.58 -10.61 9.30
CA THR A 491 -10.19 -10.61 7.97
C THR A 491 -10.62 -9.21 7.57
N PRO A 492 -10.25 -8.72 6.38
CA PRO A 492 -10.64 -7.40 5.91
C PRO A 492 -12.07 -7.39 5.40
N ILE A 493 -12.66 -6.20 5.32
CA ILE A 493 -14.01 -5.99 4.82
C ILE A 493 -13.92 -5.64 3.33
N SER A 494 -14.64 -6.39 2.49
CA SER A 494 -14.82 -6.03 1.08
C SER A 494 -15.94 -5.01 0.90
N LEU A 495 -15.63 -3.88 0.27
CA LEU A 495 -16.55 -2.79 -0.02
C LEU A 495 -16.99 -2.85 -1.49
N GLY A 496 -18.30 -2.74 -1.74
CA GLY A 496 -18.88 -2.81 -3.08
C GLY A 496 -18.40 -1.66 -3.97
N ALA A 497 -18.19 -1.93 -5.27
CA ALA A 497 -17.73 -0.93 -6.23
C ALA A 497 -18.84 0.10 -6.53
N SER A 498 -18.68 1.32 -6.03
CA SER A 498 -19.31 2.49 -6.65
C SER A 498 -18.48 2.85 -7.89
N GLY A 499 -19.14 3.01 -9.05
CA GLY A 499 -18.45 3.27 -10.30
C GLY A 499 -17.69 4.59 -10.26
N VAL A 500 -16.36 4.53 -10.40
CA VAL A 500 -15.52 5.73 -10.59
C VAL A 500 -15.80 6.28 -11.99
N SER A 501 -16.16 7.55 -12.10
CA SER A 501 -16.37 8.21 -13.40
C SER A 501 -15.04 8.31 -14.15
N SER A 502 -15.03 7.97 -15.44
CA SER A 502 -13.86 8.08 -16.29
C SER A 502 -13.60 9.55 -16.64
N LEU A 503 -12.80 10.25 -15.82
CA LEU A 503 -12.12 11.47 -16.23
C LEU A 503 -10.70 11.07 -16.63
N THR A 504 -10.48 10.95 -17.94
CA THR A 504 -9.15 10.74 -18.53
C THR A 504 -8.54 12.11 -18.81
N PHE A 505 -7.34 12.34 -18.31
CA PHE A 505 -6.54 13.50 -18.70
C PHE A 505 -5.72 13.12 -19.94
N GLU A 506 -6.00 13.75 -21.09
CA GLU A 506 -5.13 13.71 -22.27
C GLU A 506 -4.20 14.93 -22.23
N PRO A 507 -2.86 14.77 -22.18
CA PRO A 507 -1.94 15.90 -22.22
C PRO A 507 -2.08 16.65 -23.55
N GLN A 508 -2.35 17.95 -23.48
CA GLN A 508 -2.63 18.74 -24.68
C GLN A 508 -1.32 19.26 -25.30
N GLU A 509 -0.98 18.84 -26.51
CA GLU A 509 0.10 19.48 -27.28
C GLU A 509 -0.28 20.92 -27.65
N ASP A 510 0.67 21.84 -27.42
CA ASP A 510 0.56 23.28 -27.61
C ASP A 510 -0.22 23.73 -28.86
N ALA A 511 -1.38 24.36 -28.66
CA ALA A 511 -2.02 25.17 -29.69
C ALA A 511 -2.51 26.51 -29.12
N ARG A 512 -1.95 27.57 -29.71
CA ARG A 512 -2.12 28.98 -29.36
C ARG A 512 -3.59 29.45 -29.41
N GLY A 513 -4.03 30.10 -28.34
CA GLY A 513 -4.83 31.33 -28.31
C GLY A 513 -6.25 31.33 -28.90
N PHE A 514 -7.25 31.61 -28.07
CA PHE A 514 -8.12 32.81 -28.12
C PHE A 514 -9.23 32.64 -27.07
N GLY A 515 -9.45 33.66 -26.24
CA GLY A 515 -10.43 33.63 -25.16
C GLY A 515 -11.88 33.89 -25.62
N CYS A 516 -12.82 33.67 -24.70
CA CYS A 516 -13.90 34.60 -24.38
C CYS A 516 -14.69 34.19 -23.12
N SER A 517 -15.09 35.22 -22.38
CA SER A 517 -15.92 35.26 -21.17
C SER A 517 -17.40 34.95 -21.45
N THR A 518 -18.13 34.45 -20.44
CA THR A 518 -19.43 34.98 -19.91
C THR A 518 -19.94 34.13 -18.74
N SER A 519 -19.93 34.64 -17.50
CA SER A 519 -21.06 35.19 -16.71
C SER A 519 -22.12 34.16 -16.23
N GLY A 520 -22.18 33.89 -14.91
CA GLY A 520 -23.28 34.33 -14.02
C GLY A 520 -24.03 33.09 -13.48
N THR A 521 -24.55 32.97 -12.26
CA THR A 521 -24.95 33.92 -11.21
C THR A 521 -25.12 33.17 -9.87
N THR A 522 -25.01 33.94 -8.80
CA THR A 522 -25.09 33.66 -7.36
C THR A 522 -26.45 33.24 -6.80
N SER A 523 -26.45 32.47 -5.70
CA SER A 523 -27.31 32.55 -4.47
C SER A 523 -26.96 31.34 -3.58
N GLY A 524 -26.73 31.36 -2.26
CA GLY A 524 -26.76 32.36 -1.20
C GLY A 524 -26.37 31.63 0.11
N ALA A 525 -25.65 32.34 0.99
CA ALA A 525 -25.02 31.85 2.22
C ALA A 525 -26.01 31.50 3.35
N VAL A 526 -25.63 30.56 4.24
CA VAL A 526 -25.63 30.52 5.74
C VAL A 526 -25.12 29.11 6.12
N GLY A 527 -24.17 28.84 7.02
CA GLY A 527 -23.46 29.66 7.99
C GLY A 527 -22.27 28.89 8.59
N LEU A 528 -21.29 29.65 9.06
CA LEU A 528 -20.07 29.23 9.75
C LEU A 528 -20.34 28.43 11.04
N ALA A 529 -19.54 27.38 11.29
CA ALA A 529 -18.79 27.19 12.54
C ALA A 529 -17.93 25.91 12.52
N LEU A 530 -16.60 26.08 12.50
CA LEU A 530 -15.56 25.38 13.26
C LEU A 530 -14.27 25.24 12.44
N LEU A 531 -13.44 26.27 12.56
CA LEU A 531 -12.02 26.26 12.23
C LEU A 531 -11.22 25.78 13.44
N ALA A 532 -10.04 25.21 13.14
CA ALA A 532 -8.87 25.01 14.00
C ALA A 532 -8.76 23.65 14.71
N LEU A 533 -8.06 22.72 14.06
CA LEU A 533 -7.18 21.73 14.69
C LEU A 533 -6.35 20.99 13.62
N TRP A 534 -5.53 21.70 12.85
CA TRP A 534 -4.46 21.07 12.06
C TRP A 534 -3.45 22.12 11.65
N LEU A 535 -2.59 22.51 12.60
CA LEU A 535 -1.29 23.18 12.42
C LEU A 535 -0.70 23.37 13.83
N ALA A 536 -0.26 22.27 14.44
CA ALA A 536 0.51 22.30 15.68
C ALA A 536 1.74 21.39 15.53
N ARG A 537 2.80 21.93 14.91
CA ARG A 537 4.15 21.58 15.33
C ARG A 537 4.45 22.32 16.64
N PRO A 538 5.08 21.70 17.64
CA PRO A 538 5.45 22.40 18.86
C PRO A 538 6.47 23.49 18.55
N ARG A 539 6.12 24.76 18.83
CA ARG A 539 7.10 25.84 18.90
C ARG A 539 7.97 25.62 20.14
N ARG A 540 9.29 25.54 19.97
CA ARG A 540 10.25 25.76 21.05
C ARG A 540 9.99 27.13 21.68
N GLU A 541 9.69 27.19 22.97
CA GLU A 541 9.79 28.42 23.74
C GLU A 541 11.27 28.82 23.85
N ARG A 542 11.71 29.76 23.01
CA ARG A 542 12.93 30.51 23.28
C ARG A 542 12.63 31.52 24.38
N VAL A 543 13.05 31.21 25.61
CA VAL A 543 13.13 32.20 26.68
C VAL A 543 14.22 33.23 26.29
N PHE A 544 13.80 34.36 25.75
CA PHE A 544 14.65 35.54 25.64
C PHE A 544 14.69 36.25 26.99
N VAL A 545 15.71 35.95 27.82
CA VAL A 545 16.04 36.81 28.94
C VAL A 545 16.66 38.09 28.39
N SER A 546 15.93 39.19 28.47
CA SER A 546 16.44 40.53 28.16
C SER A 546 17.59 40.88 29.11
N ARG A 547 18.73 41.33 28.55
CA ARG A 547 19.91 41.84 29.29
C ARG A 547 19.61 43.01 30.23
N LYS A 548 18.38 43.52 30.30
CA LYS A 548 17.94 44.57 31.24
C LYS A 548 17.41 44.06 32.59
N GLU A 549 17.10 42.77 32.74
CA GLU A 549 16.56 42.22 34.01
C GLU A 549 17.61 41.56 34.93
N LEU A 550 18.82 41.30 34.43
CA LEU A 550 19.95 40.76 35.20
C LEU A 550 20.71 41.81 36.03
N ARG A 551 20.22 43.06 36.13
CA ARG A 551 20.85 44.13 36.93
C ARG A 551 20.03 44.57 38.16
N ARG A 552 18.93 43.90 38.50
CA ARG A 552 18.05 44.30 39.63
C ARG A 552 17.81 43.27 40.73
N ARG A 553 18.40 42.06 40.67
CA ARG A 553 18.39 41.11 41.79
C ARG A 553 19.76 40.45 41.97
N GLY A 554 20.69 41.26 42.45
CA GLY A 554 21.90 40.81 43.13
C GLY A 554 21.93 41.48 44.50
N SER A 555 21.07 41.04 45.41
CA SER A 555 21.17 41.32 46.84
C SER A 555 20.28 40.35 47.62
N SER A 556 20.90 39.72 48.62
CA SER A 556 20.37 38.85 49.68
C SER A 556 20.01 37.40 49.35
N LEU A 557 20.97 36.56 49.74
CA LEU A 557 20.90 35.22 50.34
C LEU A 557 20.48 34.04 49.46
#